data_AF-A0A1H8Y771-F1
#
_entry.id   AF-A0A1H8Y771-F1
#
_cell.length_a   1.000
_cell.length_b   1.000
_cell.length_c   1.000
_cell.angle_alpha   90.00
_cell.angle_beta   90.00
_cell.angle_gamma   90.00
#
_symmetry.space_group_name_H-M   'P 1'
#
loop_
_entity.id
_entity.type
_entity.pdbx_description
1 polymer ?
#
loop_
_entity_poly.entity_id
_entity_poly.type
_entity_poly.pdbx_seq_one_letter_code
_entity_poly.pdbx_strand_id
1 'polypeptide(L)'
;MLASIWGTTVWTFRSLIDFVGWLLRLNAGLRDELQPTPRPLWWINVGAILLTIAATGAAYEIGLSRNMHRVAPDGVDAVAQSTAIDLSHRFYGTSGYVGRIEVLETLFSNGLTGRQNYLDKLGIQYPANVEMPDLANEAIQKAMNLKDLPKDATFANRLLYAPEANDPGIVDYIGWSFDLFGFRVESFYYFYFLVLSIAIVLFLMCFRADALPLLVLAGVMVAFLFLVDSHMFDTPMLRTVHNQRFLGTLCIVSYLHLLFSILIYRRPTPLRVVLTLLQAAVFIFVMFTRSSAFWLILAIAIIIALHVYYRAGRPADEPRKANAARLALSWPALVIVAGLAGSLIYKSAVLHPIYSIGIFLPYHMIWHNAYMGMGLHPDWATRGDKRDGKPIPGPGSDNSAWIAALDDAEKRYGLAEIDTVNGRVGGLPGVLMALHEKLIKERFLRFAVHNPRFMLELYVWHKPKWLFREFAWAYGKYDWRLSSLLCLAGFLALATIAWRRLDIPPHVRWVVGSALTVTAVMSLAAPFWTYPLHPVLGETFLLWTAVLLYFTTLLLSRLWPATRPAVGQRA
;
A
#
# COMPACT_ATOMS: atom_id res chain seq x y z
N MET A 1 42.66 -8.36 -22.49
CA MET A 1 41.21 -8.24 -22.20
C MET A 1 40.86 -8.81 -20.82
N LEU A 2 41.19 -10.06 -20.49
CA LEU A 2 40.91 -10.63 -19.16
C LEU A 2 41.60 -9.86 -18.00
N ALA A 3 42.87 -9.45 -18.15
CA ALA A 3 43.57 -8.66 -17.13
C ALA A 3 42.94 -7.27 -16.87
N SER A 4 42.31 -6.64 -17.87
CA SER A 4 41.63 -5.35 -17.66
C SER A 4 40.30 -5.51 -16.96
N ILE A 5 39.55 -6.59 -17.24
CA ILE A 5 38.29 -6.91 -16.54
C ILE A 5 38.57 -7.16 -15.05
N TRP A 6 39.57 -8.00 -14.74
CA TRP A 6 39.97 -8.24 -13.34
C TRP A 6 40.45 -6.97 -12.63
N GLY A 7 41.20 -6.10 -13.30
CA GLY A 7 41.62 -4.81 -12.75
C GLY A 7 40.43 -3.90 -12.43
N THR A 8 39.46 -3.79 -13.34
CA THR A 8 38.24 -3.00 -13.12
C THR A 8 37.41 -3.58 -11.98
N THR A 9 37.20 -4.90 -11.94
CA THR A 9 36.43 -5.55 -10.87
C THR A 9 37.08 -5.34 -9.50
N VAL A 10 38.39 -5.59 -9.36
CA VAL A 10 39.11 -5.39 -8.08
C VAL A 10 39.10 -3.94 -7.64
N TRP A 11 39.29 -2.99 -8.58
CA TRP A 11 39.19 -1.56 -8.28
C TRP A 11 37.79 -1.18 -7.79
N THR A 12 36.74 -1.67 -8.47
CA THR A 12 35.34 -1.40 -8.08
C THR A 12 35.02 -1.96 -6.69
N PHE A 13 35.47 -3.19 -6.38
CA PHE A 13 35.30 -3.78 -5.05
C PHE A 13 36.05 -2.99 -3.98
N ARG A 14 37.30 -2.57 -4.23
CA ARG A 14 38.07 -1.76 -3.28
C ARG A 14 37.42 -0.40 -3.04
N SER A 15 36.98 0.30 -4.10
CA SER A 15 36.26 1.56 -3.99
C SER A 15 34.95 1.40 -3.22
N LEU A 16 34.23 0.28 -3.39
CA LEU A 16 33.03 -0.02 -2.61
C LEU A 16 33.35 -0.23 -1.13
N ILE A 17 34.40 -0.99 -0.81
CA ILE A 17 34.85 -1.21 0.58
C ILE A 17 35.26 0.10 1.24
N ASP A 18 36.07 0.92 0.55
CA ASP A 18 36.52 2.21 1.06
C ASP A 18 35.36 3.18 1.26
N PHE A 19 34.39 3.20 0.35
CA PHE A 19 33.15 3.97 0.47
C PHE A 19 32.29 3.51 1.65
N VAL A 20 32.09 2.20 1.82
CA VAL A 20 31.38 1.63 2.98
C VAL A 20 32.12 1.96 4.28
N GLY A 21 33.44 1.86 4.30
CA GLY A 21 34.26 2.23 5.47
C GLY A 21 34.16 3.72 5.81
N TRP A 22 34.14 4.60 4.81
CA TRP A 22 33.89 6.03 4.98
C TRP A 22 32.48 6.33 5.51
N LEU A 23 31.46 5.67 4.98
CA LEU A 23 30.07 5.78 5.47
C LEU A 23 29.93 5.31 6.93
N LEU A 24 30.57 4.20 7.30
CA LEU A 24 30.56 3.72 8.69
C LEU A 24 31.25 4.71 9.64
N ARG A 25 32.35 5.35 9.20
CA ARG A 25 33.01 6.43 9.97
C ARG A 25 32.13 7.67 10.14
N LEU A 26 31.39 8.07 9.10
CA LEU A 26 30.40 9.16 9.21
C LEU A 26 29.30 8.83 10.23
N ASN A 27 28.84 7.57 10.22
CA ASN A 27 27.79 7.06 11.10
C ASN A 27 28.27 6.85 12.56
N ALA A 28 29.56 6.65 12.81
CA ALA A 28 30.12 6.45 14.16
C ALA A 28 29.96 7.67 15.08
N GLY A 29 29.88 8.87 14.50
CA GLY A 29 29.67 10.13 15.22
C GLY A 29 28.24 10.37 15.71
N LEU A 30 27.27 9.61 15.22
CA LEU A 30 25.88 9.71 15.66
C LEU A 30 25.73 8.98 17.01
N ARG A 31 25.31 9.72 18.04
CA ARG A 31 24.94 9.16 19.35
C ARG A 31 23.52 8.63 19.29
N ASP A 32 23.25 7.55 20.02
CA ASP A 32 21.90 7.04 20.21
C ASP A 32 21.03 8.16 20.85
N GLU A 33 19.97 8.56 20.17
CA GLU A 33 19.15 9.70 20.59
C GLU A 33 18.12 9.34 21.65
N LEU A 34 17.64 8.10 21.60
CA LEU A 34 16.71 7.55 22.57
C LEU A 34 17.46 6.63 23.53
N GLN A 35 17.36 6.91 24.83
CA GLN A 35 17.80 5.94 25.83
C GLN A 35 16.83 4.75 25.82
N PRO A 36 17.33 3.50 25.96
CA PRO A 36 16.46 2.34 26.17
C PRO A 36 15.51 2.57 27.35
N THR A 37 14.33 1.95 27.31
CA THR A 37 13.38 2.02 28.43
C THR A 37 14.07 1.62 29.75
N PRO A 38 13.99 2.44 30.81
CA PRO A 38 14.56 2.08 32.11
C PRO A 38 13.99 0.76 32.61
N ARG A 39 14.83 -0.09 33.24
CA ARG A 39 14.40 -1.40 33.77
C ARG A 39 13.11 -1.36 34.61
N PRO A 40 12.91 -0.39 35.53
CA PRO A 40 11.67 -0.31 36.32
C PRO A 40 10.40 -0.05 35.48
N LEU A 41 10.56 0.40 34.24
CA LEU A 41 9.48 0.74 33.31
C LEU A 41 9.36 -0.28 32.17
N TRP A 42 10.10 -1.39 32.21
CA TRP A 42 10.10 -2.38 31.13
C TRP A 42 8.73 -3.05 30.92
N TRP A 43 7.88 -3.08 31.95
CA TRP A 43 6.50 -3.54 31.84
C TRP A 43 5.69 -2.76 30.80
N ILE A 44 6.06 -1.50 30.48
CA ILE A 44 5.42 -0.72 29.40
C ILE A 44 5.68 -1.39 28.05
N ASN A 45 6.92 -1.83 27.80
CA ASN A 45 7.27 -2.51 26.55
C ASN A 45 6.50 -3.83 26.45
N VAL A 46 6.44 -4.60 27.55
CA VAL A 46 5.67 -5.85 27.60
C VAL A 46 4.19 -5.59 27.34
N GLY A 47 3.60 -4.58 27.97
CA GLY A 47 2.21 -4.19 27.73
C GLY A 47 1.96 -3.80 26.28
N ALA A 48 2.86 -3.04 25.65
CA ALA A 48 2.73 -2.64 24.25
C ALA A 48 2.85 -3.84 23.30
N ILE A 49 3.75 -4.78 23.59
CA ILE A 49 3.90 -6.05 22.84
C ILE A 49 2.60 -6.87 22.94
N LEU A 50 2.10 -7.10 24.16
CA LEU A 50 0.88 -7.89 24.38
C LEU A 50 -0.33 -7.25 23.70
N LEU A 51 -0.45 -5.94 23.79
CA LEU A 51 -1.52 -5.18 23.14
C LEU A 51 -1.44 -5.25 21.61
N THR A 52 -0.23 -5.17 21.05
CA THR A 52 -0.01 -5.35 19.61
C THR A 52 -0.50 -6.74 19.16
N ILE A 53 -0.07 -7.80 19.86
CA ILE A 53 -0.47 -9.18 19.56
C ILE A 53 -1.99 -9.35 19.71
N ALA A 54 -2.58 -8.83 20.81
CA ALA A 54 -4.00 -8.93 21.08
C ALA A 54 -4.84 -8.20 20.02
N ALA A 55 -4.44 -6.98 19.62
CA ALA A 55 -5.15 -6.21 18.61
C ALA A 55 -5.08 -6.88 17.23
N THR A 56 -3.92 -7.40 16.83
CA THR A 56 -3.77 -8.14 15.57
C THR A 56 -4.56 -9.44 15.58
N GLY A 57 -4.50 -10.21 16.68
CA GLY A 57 -5.28 -11.44 16.84
C GLY A 57 -6.79 -11.19 16.81
N ALA A 58 -7.25 -10.13 17.50
CA ALA A 58 -8.65 -9.73 17.45
C ALA A 58 -9.07 -9.30 16.03
N ALA A 59 -8.21 -8.60 15.28
CA ALA A 59 -8.51 -8.22 13.90
C ALA A 59 -8.63 -9.45 12.99
N TYR A 60 -7.76 -10.45 13.17
CA TYR A 60 -7.84 -11.74 12.48
C TYR A 60 -9.16 -12.48 12.80
N GLU A 61 -9.53 -12.59 14.07
CA GLU A 61 -10.78 -13.25 14.48
C GLU A 61 -12.02 -12.51 13.98
N ILE A 62 -12.02 -11.17 14.02
CA ILE A 62 -13.12 -10.36 13.47
C ILE A 62 -13.24 -10.61 11.97
N GLY A 63 -12.14 -10.61 11.22
CA GLY A 63 -12.15 -10.93 9.79
C GLY A 63 -12.68 -12.34 9.50
N LEU A 64 -12.33 -13.34 10.32
CA LEU A 64 -12.91 -14.68 10.22
C LEU A 64 -14.42 -14.67 10.47
N SER A 65 -14.87 -14.02 11.55
CA SER A 65 -16.30 -13.91 11.90
C SER A 65 -17.14 -13.17 10.85
N ARG A 66 -16.50 -12.29 10.07
CA ARG A 66 -17.11 -11.56 8.95
C ARG A 66 -16.97 -12.29 7.61
N ASN A 67 -16.50 -13.55 7.62
CA ASN A 67 -16.26 -14.36 6.43
C ASN A 67 -15.28 -13.73 5.42
N MET A 68 -14.41 -12.80 5.84
CA MET A 68 -13.47 -12.12 4.93
C MET A 68 -12.51 -13.10 4.23
N HIS A 69 -12.27 -14.26 4.82
CA HIS A 69 -11.45 -15.33 4.24
C HIS A 69 -12.16 -16.10 3.12
N ARG A 70 -13.50 -16.10 3.09
CA ARG A 70 -14.31 -16.89 2.14
C ARG A 70 -14.80 -16.07 0.94
N VAL A 71 -14.43 -14.80 0.88
CA VAL A 71 -14.92 -13.85 -0.12
C VAL A 71 -13.80 -13.52 -1.09
N ALA A 72 -14.06 -13.68 -2.38
CA ALA A 72 -13.16 -13.16 -3.41
C ALA A 72 -13.20 -11.62 -3.37
N PRO A 73 -12.06 -10.92 -3.45
CA PRO A 73 -12.06 -9.47 -3.35
C PRO A 73 -12.81 -8.79 -4.50
N ASP A 74 -13.34 -7.58 -4.25
CA ASP A 74 -13.76 -6.68 -5.33
C ASP A 74 -12.64 -6.45 -6.35
N GLY A 75 -13.04 -6.20 -7.59
CA GLY A 75 -12.13 -6.38 -8.71
C GLY A 75 -11.80 -7.86 -8.89
N VAL A 76 -12.79 -8.75 -8.70
CA VAL A 76 -12.64 -10.20 -8.87
C VAL A 76 -12.06 -10.56 -10.24
N ASP A 77 -12.31 -9.75 -11.27
CA ASP A 77 -11.68 -9.90 -12.58
C ASP A 77 -10.15 -9.71 -12.51
N ALA A 78 -9.66 -8.75 -11.73
CA ALA A 78 -8.22 -8.56 -11.50
C ALA A 78 -7.62 -9.74 -10.73
N VAL A 79 -8.34 -10.25 -9.72
CA VAL A 79 -7.93 -11.43 -8.95
C VAL A 79 -7.86 -12.67 -9.86
N ALA A 80 -8.87 -12.87 -10.70
CA ALA A 80 -8.90 -13.96 -11.69
C ALA A 80 -7.78 -13.81 -12.72
N GLN A 81 -7.54 -12.59 -13.23
CA GLN A 81 -6.42 -12.31 -14.14
C GLN A 81 -5.08 -12.69 -13.50
N SER A 82 -4.83 -12.28 -12.26
CA SER A 82 -3.57 -12.56 -11.58
C SER A 82 -3.43 -14.03 -11.18
N THR A 83 -4.54 -14.68 -10.80
CA THR A 83 -4.62 -16.13 -10.57
C THR A 83 -4.31 -16.90 -11.84
N ALA A 84 -4.92 -16.55 -12.97
CA ALA A 84 -4.65 -17.22 -14.24
C ALA A 84 -3.20 -16.99 -14.72
N ILE A 85 -2.57 -15.86 -14.44
CA ILE A 85 -1.14 -15.65 -14.73
C ILE A 85 -0.27 -16.62 -13.90
N ASP A 86 -0.50 -16.72 -12.59
CA ASP A 86 0.24 -17.64 -11.71
C ASP A 86 0.06 -19.11 -12.16
N LEU A 87 -1.18 -19.53 -12.39
CA LEU A 87 -1.48 -20.89 -12.88
C LEU A 87 -0.85 -21.15 -14.26
N SER A 88 -0.85 -20.16 -15.16
CA SER A 88 -0.20 -20.26 -16.47
C SER A 88 1.30 -20.46 -16.37
N HIS A 89 1.94 -19.77 -15.44
CA HIS A 89 3.37 -19.92 -15.21
C HIS A 89 3.70 -21.32 -14.67
N ARG A 90 2.94 -21.79 -13.66
CA ARG A 90 3.20 -23.06 -12.98
C ARG A 90 2.90 -24.30 -13.81
N PHE A 91 1.77 -24.28 -14.54
CA PHE A 91 1.23 -25.48 -15.18
C PHE A 91 1.34 -25.45 -16.70
N TYR A 92 1.48 -24.27 -17.32
CA TYR A 92 1.37 -24.10 -18.78
C TYR A 92 2.54 -23.35 -19.42
N GLY A 93 3.63 -23.13 -18.69
CA GLY A 93 4.91 -22.68 -19.23
C GLY A 93 4.99 -21.22 -19.67
N THR A 94 4.06 -20.35 -19.23
CA THR A 94 4.21 -18.90 -19.48
C THR A 94 5.24 -18.28 -18.53
N SER A 95 5.75 -17.10 -18.88
CA SER A 95 6.69 -16.37 -18.02
C SER A 95 6.56 -14.87 -18.19
N GLY A 96 7.05 -14.13 -17.20
CA GLY A 96 7.08 -12.66 -17.22
C GLY A 96 5.73 -11.97 -17.04
N TYR A 97 4.92 -12.50 -16.11
CA TYR A 97 3.63 -11.93 -15.72
C TYR A 97 2.63 -11.85 -16.88
N VAL A 98 2.60 -12.88 -17.72
CA VAL A 98 1.59 -13.05 -18.78
C VAL A 98 0.86 -14.37 -18.56
N GLY A 99 -0.44 -14.37 -18.83
CA GLY A 99 -1.32 -15.49 -18.62
C GLY A 99 -1.84 -16.05 -19.94
N ARG A 100 -2.25 -17.31 -19.91
CA ARG A 100 -3.00 -17.96 -20.98
C ARG A 100 -4.47 -17.59 -20.87
N ILE A 101 -5.05 -17.17 -21.98
CA ILE A 101 -6.46 -16.78 -22.03
C ILE A 101 -7.37 -17.94 -21.68
N GLU A 102 -7.01 -19.16 -22.09
CA GLU A 102 -7.80 -20.36 -21.83
C GLU A 102 -7.97 -20.60 -20.33
N VAL A 103 -6.93 -20.30 -19.55
CA VAL A 103 -6.94 -20.38 -18.08
C VAL A 103 -7.87 -19.32 -17.51
N LEU A 104 -7.77 -18.07 -17.98
CA LEU A 104 -8.61 -16.97 -17.52
C LEU A 104 -10.09 -17.17 -17.87
N GLU A 105 -10.39 -17.58 -19.11
CA GLU A 105 -11.74 -17.91 -19.55
C GLU A 105 -12.33 -19.09 -18.75
N THR A 106 -11.49 -20.06 -18.34
CA THR A 106 -11.92 -21.13 -17.44
C THR A 106 -12.30 -20.58 -16.07
N LEU A 107 -11.51 -19.65 -15.51
CA LEU A 107 -11.88 -18.99 -14.24
C LEU A 107 -13.19 -18.20 -14.37
N PHE A 108 -13.35 -17.40 -15.44
CA PHE A 108 -14.55 -16.59 -15.68
C PHE A 108 -15.80 -17.44 -15.88
N SER A 109 -15.73 -18.45 -16.75
CA SER A 109 -16.87 -19.35 -17.05
C SER A 109 -17.31 -20.19 -15.85
N ASN A 110 -16.46 -20.35 -14.83
CA ASN A 110 -16.77 -21.03 -13.59
C ASN A 110 -17.02 -20.06 -12.42
N GLY A 111 -17.33 -18.80 -12.70
CA GLY A 111 -17.91 -17.87 -11.73
C GLY A 111 -16.92 -16.97 -10.99
N LEU A 112 -15.61 -17.06 -11.25
CA LEU A 112 -14.62 -16.13 -10.69
C LEU A 112 -14.52 -14.86 -11.55
N THR A 113 -15.62 -14.10 -11.64
CA THR A 113 -15.71 -12.87 -12.45
C THR A 113 -16.79 -11.93 -11.96
N GLY A 114 -16.66 -10.64 -12.25
CA GLY A 114 -17.70 -9.62 -12.03
C GLY A 114 -18.62 -9.44 -13.23
N ARG A 115 -18.40 -10.19 -14.32
CA ARG A 115 -19.09 -9.99 -15.59
C ARG A 115 -20.37 -10.81 -15.65
N GLN A 116 -21.51 -10.11 -15.69
CA GLN A 116 -22.83 -10.74 -15.62
C GLN A 116 -23.08 -11.73 -16.78
N ASN A 117 -22.55 -11.50 -17.98
CA ASN A 117 -22.71 -12.40 -19.13
C ASN A 117 -22.10 -13.81 -18.93
N TYR A 118 -21.11 -13.96 -18.05
CA TYR A 118 -20.60 -15.28 -17.64
C TYR A 118 -21.46 -15.88 -16.53
N LEU A 119 -21.88 -15.06 -15.57
CA LEU A 119 -22.69 -15.48 -14.41
C LEU A 119 -24.12 -15.89 -14.81
N ASP A 120 -24.70 -15.29 -15.84
CA ASP A 120 -26.01 -15.64 -16.39
C ASP A 120 -26.07 -17.11 -16.82
N LYS A 121 -24.95 -17.65 -17.33
CA LYS A 121 -24.83 -19.07 -17.72
C LYS A 121 -24.86 -20.02 -16.52
N LEU A 122 -24.52 -19.51 -15.33
CA LEU A 122 -24.55 -20.23 -14.07
C LEU A 122 -25.84 -19.97 -13.28
N GLY A 123 -26.69 -19.04 -13.74
CA GLY A 123 -27.89 -18.61 -13.01
C GLY A 123 -27.56 -17.82 -11.74
N ILE A 124 -26.41 -17.14 -11.68
CA ILE A 124 -25.94 -16.38 -10.51
C ILE A 124 -25.87 -14.89 -10.85
N GLN A 125 -26.06 -14.02 -9.87
CA GLN A 125 -25.90 -12.57 -10.02
C GLN A 125 -24.68 -12.06 -9.25
N TYR A 126 -24.00 -11.05 -9.80
CA TYR A 126 -22.98 -10.31 -9.05
C TYR A 126 -23.64 -9.43 -7.97
N PRO A 127 -23.12 -9.34 -6.73
CA PRO A 127 -21.88 -9.93 -6.21
C PRO A 127 -22.07 -11.24 -5.45
N ALA A 128 -23.17 -11.99 -5.63
CA ALA A 128 -23.40 -13.21 -4.87
C ALA A 128 -22.34 -14.30 -5.15
N ASN A 129 -21.83 -14.37 -6.39
CA ASN A 129 -20.79 -15.32 -6.76
C ASN A 129 -19.48 -15.14 -5.99
N VAL A 130 -19.12 -13.91 -5.60
CA VAL A 130 -17.86 -13.67 -4.86
C VAL A 130 -17.94 -14.10 -3.40
N GLU A 131 -19.14 -14.35 -2.88
CA GLU A 131 -19.39 -14.91 -1.54
C GLU A 131 -19.44 -16.44 -1.53
N MET A 132 -19.27 -17.08 -2.68
CA MET A 132 -19.32 -18.53 -2.86
C MET A 132 -17.89 -19.08 -3.00
N PRO A 133 -17.18 -19.38 -1.90
CA PRO A 133 -15.79 -19.84 -1.95
C PRO A 133 -15.65 -21.17 -2.70
N ASP A 134 -16.65 -22.04 -2.62
CA ASP A 134 -16.63 -23.34 -3.30
C ASP A 134 -16.64 -23.15 -4.83
N LEU A 135 -17.40 -22.17 -5.33
CA LEU A 135 -17.43 -21.81 -6.76
C LEU A 135 -16.06 -21.26 -7.21
N ALA A 136 -15.46 -20.35 -6.43
CA ALA A 136 -14.13 -19.82 -6.71
C ALA A 136 -13.06 -20.92 -6.69
N ASN A 137 -13.09 -21.80 -5.69
CA ASN A 137 -12.14 -22.90 -5.53
C ASN A 137 -12.30 -23.93 -6.66
N GLU A 138 -13.53 -24.26 -7.07
CA GLU A 138 -13.79 -25.13 -8.21
C GLU A 138 -13.26 -24.52 -9.52
N ALA A 139 -13.46 -23.22 -9.73
CA ALA A 139 -12.93 -22.50 -10.89
C ALA A 139 -11.40 -22.63 -10.96
N ILE A 140 -10.71 -22.41 -9.83
CA ILE A 140 -9.24 -22.56 -9.71
C ILE A 140 -8.82 -24.00 -10.04
N GLN A 141 -9.49 -25.01 -9.46
CA GLN A 141 -9.17 -26.41 -9.70
C GLN A 141 -9.38 -26.82 -11.18
N LYS A 142 -10.45 -26.34 -11.82
CA LYS A 142 -10.69 -26.58 -13.25
C LYS A 142 -9.61 -25.93 -14.11
N ALA A 143 -9.24 -24.68 -13.79
CA ALA A 143 -8.20 -23.95 -14.49
C ALA A 143 -6.80 -24.58 -14.36
N MET A 144 -6.51 -25.29 -13.27
CA MET A 144 -5.27 -26.06 -13.06
C MET A 144 -5.19 -27.35 -13.89
N ASN A 145 -6.33 -27.89 -14.33
CA ASN A 145 -6.43 -29.23 -14.93
C ASN A 145 -6.77 -29.17 -16.43
N LEU A 146 -6.50 -28.06 -17.11
CA LEU A 146 -6.71 -27.95 -18.55
C LEU A 146 -5.73 -28.87 -19.29
N LYS A 147 -6.26 -29.54 -20.31
CA LYS A 147 -5.50 -30.44 -21.20
C LYS A 147 -5.53 -29.89 -22.61
N ASP A 148 -4.59 -30.35 -23.43
CA ASP A 148 -4.56 -30.12 -24.88
C ASP A 148 -4.53 -28.63 -25.29
N LEU A 149 -3.86 -27.81 -24.47
CA LEU A 149 -3.68 -26.40 -24.81
C LEU A 149 -2.74 -26.23 -26.02
N PRO A 150 -2.99 -25.25 -26.92
CA PRO A 150 -2.08 -24.93 -28.01
C PRO A 150 -0.65 -24.69 -27.51
N LYS A 151 0.36 -25.23 -28.22
CA LYS A 151 1.77 -25.13 -27.82
C LYS A 151 2.37 -23.77 -28.10
N ASP A 152 1.87 -23.08 -29.11
CA ASP A 152 2.38 -21.82 -29.66
C ASP A 152 1.61 -20.60 -29.13
N ALA A 153 1.33 -20.53 -27.83
CA ALA A 153 0.60 -19.39 -27.27
C ALA A 153 1.42 -18.09 -27.41
N THR A 154 0.87 -17.10 -28.12
CA THR A 154 1.48 -15.78 -28.31
C THR A 154 0.46 -14.66 -28.15
N PHE A 155 0.93 -13.43 -28.06
CA PHE A 155 0.04 -12.25 -28.18
C PHE A 155 -0.52 -12.11 -29.60
N ALA A 156 0.22 -12.53 -30.63
CA ALA A 156 -0.18 -12.40 -32.03
C ALA A 156 -1.34 -13.32 -32.41
N ASN A 157 -1.33 -14.56 -31.93
CA ASN A 157 -2.44 -15.51 -32.12
C ASN A 157 -3.49 -15.44 -31.02
N ARG A 158 -3.46 -14.40 -30.18
CA ARG A 158 -4.51 -14.15 -29.21
C ARG A 158 -4.70 -15.28 -28.22
N LEU A 159 -3.60 -15.83 -27.70
CA LEU A 159 -3.60 -16.86 -26.66
C LEU A 159 -2.92 -16.41 -25.36
N LEU A 160 -2.18 -15.30 -25.39
CA LEU A 160 -1.63 -14.64 -24.21
C LEU A 160 -2.33 -13.32 -23.89
N TYR A 161 -2.40 -13.01 -22.60
CA TYR A 161 -2.79 -11.70 -22.10
C TYR A 161 -1.84 -11.23 -20.97
N ALA A 162 -1.87 -9.94 -20.71
CA ALA A 162 -1.27 -9.33 -19.53
C ALA A 162 -2.39 -8.62 -18.75
N PRO A 163 -2.29 -8.50 -17.41
CA PRO A 163 -3.32 -7.90 -16.59
C PRO A 163 -3.44 -6.40 -16.92
N GLU A 164 -4.67 -5.92 -16.95
CA GLU A 164 -4.96 -4.54 -17.37
C GLU A 164 -4.71 -3.56 -16.22
N ALA A 165 -3.75 -2.64 -16.40
CA ALA A 165 -3.47 -1.52 -15.47
C ALA A 165 -3.34 -1.93 -13.99
N ASN A 166 -2.79 -3.11 -13.75
CA ASN A 166 -2.61 -3.71 -12.42
C ASN A 166 -1.13 -3.89 -12.10
N ASP A 167 -0.85 -3.92 -10.81
CA ASP A 167 0.50 -4.11 -10.29
C ASP A 167 0.93 -5.58 -10.44
N PRO A 168 1.99 -5.91 -11.21
CA PRO A 168 2.36 -7.30 -11.48
C PRO A 168 2.67 -8.11 -10.23
N GLY A 169 3.15 -7.48 -9.14
CA GLY A 169 3.48 -8.17 -7.91
C GLY A 169 2.30 -8.84 -7.21
N ILE A 170 1.06 -8.50 -7.56
CA ILE A 170 -0.11 -9.22 -7.03
C ILE A 170 -0.10 -10.71 -7.44
N VAL A 171 0.53 -11.04 -8.58
CA VAL A 171 0.74 -12.42 -9.03
C VAL A 171 1.65 -13.16 -8.04
N ASP A 172 2.75 -12.54 -7.61
CA ASP A 172 3.66 -13.14 -6.62
C ASP A 172 2.96 -13.36 -5.27
N TYR A 173 2.12 -12.41 -4.86
CA TYR A 173 1.29 -12.55 -3.66
C TYR A 173 0.34 -13.75 -3.74
N ILE A 174 -0.37 -13.91 -4.86
CA ILE A 174 -1.27 -15.04 -5.10
C ILE A 174 -0.49 -16.36 -5.13
N GLY A 175 0.63 -16.41 -5.87
CA GLY A 175 1.46 -17.59 -5.97
C GLY A 175 1.98 -18.06 -4.61
N TRP A 176 2.56 -17.16 -3.81
CA TRP A 176 3.05 -17.50 -2.47
C TRP A 176 1.92 -17.86 -1.50
N SER A 177 0.74 -17.27 -1.67
CA SER A 177 -0.45 -17.68 -0.92
C SER A 177 -0.80 -19.15 -1.21
N PHE A 178 -0.81 -19.54 -2.49
CA PHE A 178 -1.09 -20.91 -2.90
C PHE A 178 -0.02 -21.90 -2.46
N ASP A 179 1.26 -21.51 -2.53
CA ASP A 179 2.37 -22.36 -2.08
C ASP A 179 2.27 -22.73 -0.60
N LEU A 180 1.82 -21.79 0.24
CA LEU A 180 1.80 -21.97 1.69
C LEU A 180 0.48 -22.54 2.22
N PHE A 181 -0.65 -22.16 1.62
CA PHE A 181 -1.99 -22.48 2.14
C PHE A 181 -2.86 -23.29 1.16
N GLY A 182 -2.36 -23.60 -0.04
CA GLY A 182 -3.03 -24.39 -1.07
C GLY A 182 -3.81 -23.55 -2.09
N PHE A 183 -4.24 -24.17 -3.19
CA PHE A 183 -4.96 -23.53 -4.31
C PHE A 183 -6.42 -23.25 -3.97
N ARG A 184 -6.64 -22.28 -3.07
CA ARG A 184 -7.95 -21.86 -2.57
C ARG A 184 -8.00 -20.36 -2.35
N VAL A 185 -9.18 -19.74 -2.46
CA VAL A 185 -9.35 -18.30 -2.24
C VAL A 185 -9.03 -17.89 -0.80
N GLU A 186 -9.28 -18.78 0.16
CA GLU A 186 -8.97 -18.56 1.58
C GLU A 186 -7.46 -18.31 1.83
N SER A 187 -6.60 -18.86 0.97
CA SER A 187 -5.15 -18.73 1.08
C SER A 187 -4.68 -17.28 1.05
N PHE A 188 -5.37 -16.41 0.32
CA PHE A 188 -5.03 -14.99 0.25
C PHE A 188 -5.19 -14.31 1.62
N TYR A 189 -6.27 -14.62 2.34
CA TYR A 189 -6.51 -14.07 3.67
C TYR A 189 -5.46 -14.54 4.68
N TYR A 190 -5.13 -15.83 4.68
CA TYR A 190 -4.09 -16.36 5.57
C TYR A 190 -2.71 -15.77 5.26
N PHE A 191 -2.39 -15.60 3.98
CA PHE A 191 -1.14 -14.99 3.56
C PHE A 191 -1.05 -13.50 3.92
N TYR A 192 -2.15 -12.74 3.82
CA TYR A 192 -2.20 -11.36 4.33
C TYR A 192 -1.75 -11.29 5.80
N PHE A 193 -2.35 -12.11 6.66
CA PHE A 193 -2.02 -12.09 8.09
C PHE A 193 -0.64 -12.67 8.38
N LEU A 194 -0.15 -13.64 7.62
CA LEU A 194 1.23 -14.11 7.73
C LEU A 194 2.24 -12.98 7.47
N VAL A 195 2.07 -12.24 6.37
CA VAL A 195 2.95 -11.11 6.02
C VAL A 195 2.90 -10.03 7.12
N LEU A 196 1.70 -9.68 7.59
CA LEU A 196 1.52 -8.74 8.70
C LEU A 196 2.22 -9.22 9.97
N SER A 197 2.04 -10.49 10.36
CA SER A 197 2.67 -11.08 11.54
C SER A 197 4.19 -11.09 11.44
N ILE A 198 4.76 -11.43 10.28
CA ILE A 198 6.21 -11.36 10.04
C ILE A 198 6.69 -9.91 10.25
N ALA A 199 6.03 -8.93 9.64
CA ALA A 199 6.39 -7.52 9.79
C ALA A 199 6.32 -7.07 11.27
N ILE A 200 5.30 -7.49 12.02
CA ILE A 200 5.17 -7.20 13.45
C ILE A 200 6.32 -7.84 14.24
N VAL A 201 6.57 -9.13 14.07
CA VAL A 201 7.62 -9.85 14.81
C VAL A 201 8.99 -9.20 14.59
N LEU A 202 9.34 -8.90 13.34
CA LEU A 202 10.59 -8.22 13.00
C LEU A 202 10.69 -6.83 13.66
N PHE A 203 9.57 -6.10 13.75
CA PHE A 203 9.50 -4.81 14.44
C PHE A 203 9.72 -4.99 15.95
N LEU A 204 8.99 -5.90 16.58
CA LEU A 204 9.09 -6.17 18.01
C LEU A 204 10.51 -6.61 18.40
N MET A 205 11.15 -7.46 17.60
CA MET A 205 12.53 -7.90 17.85
C MET A 205 13.53 -6.73 17.81
N CYS A 206 13.39 -5.82 16.83
CA CYS A 206 14.31 -4.69 16.66
C CYS A 206 14.14 -3.64 17.77
N PHE A 207 12.90 -3.35 18.17
CA PHE A 207 12.55 -2.28 19.08
C PHE A 207 12.09 -2.76 20.47
N ARG A 208 12.36 -4.02 20.85
CA ARG A 208 11.95 -4.60 22.16
C ARG A 208 12.39 -3.79 23.40
N ALA A 209 13.44 -2.99 23.26
CA ALA A 209 13.99 -2.16 24.32
C ALA A 209 13.45 -0.72 24.30
N ASP A 210 12.69 -0.33 23.27
CA ASP A 210 12.29 1.05 23.00
C ASP A 210 10.77 1.20 23.15
N ALA A 211 10.30 1.79 24.25
CA ALA A 211 8.86 1.94 24.49
C ALA A 211 8.15 2.75 23.40
N LEU A 212 8.76 3.81 22.89
CA LEU A 212 8.08 4.74 21.98
C LEU A 212 7.70 4.09 20.62
N PRO A 213 8.61 3.44 19.88
CA PRO A 213 8.24 2.66 18.69
C PRO A 213 7.19 1.60 18.98
N LEU A 214 7.31 0.88 20.11
CA LEU A 214 6.36 -0.16 20.48
C LEU A 214 4.95 0.41 20.75
N LEU A 215 4.85 1.57 21.39
CA LEU A 215 3.58 2.26 21.60
C LEU A 215 2.97 2.75 20.30
N VAL A 216 3.78 3.28 19.37
CA VAL A 216 3.28 3.69 18.05
C VAL A 216 2.78 2.48 17.26
N LEU A 217 3.51 1.36 17.26
CA LEU A 217 3.05 0.11 16.65
C LEU A 217 1.74 -0.39 17.27
N ALA A 218 1.66 -0.40 18.60
CA ALA A 218 0.43 -0.79 19.30
C ALA A 218 -0.76 0.10 18.92
N GLY A 219 -0.55 1.42 18.84
CA GLY A 219 -1.57 2.38 18.40
C GLY A 219 -2.04 2.14 16.97
N VAL A 220 -1.11 1.80 16.05
CA VAL A 220 -1.47 1.44 14.67
C VAL A 220 -2.20 0.10 14.60
N MET A 221 -1.83 -0.91 15.37
CA MET A 221 -2.57 -2.18 15.39
C MET A 221 -3.95 -2.05 16.03
N VAL A 222 -4.11 -1.18 17.03
CA VAL A 222 -5.43 -0.82 17.55
C VAL A 222 -6.23 -0.08 16.48
N ALA A 223 -5.65 0.90 15.79
CA ALA A 223 -6.33 1.55 14.67
C ALA A 223 -6.71 0.57 13.55
N PHE A 224 -5.89 -0.44 13.27
CA PHE A 224 -6.16 -1.50 12.31
C PHE A 224 -7.32 -2.39 12.75
N LEU A 225 -7.35 -2.78 14.03
CA LEU A 225 -8.47 -3.50 14.64
C LEU A 225 -9.78 -2.71 14.45
N PHE A 226 -9.75 -1.41 14.72
CA PHE A 226 -10.92 -0.55 14.52
C PHE A 226 -11.35 -0.52 13.06
N LEU A 227 -10.39 -0.43 12.14
CA LEU A 227 -10.71 -0.42 10.73
C LEU A 227 -11.38 -1.73 10.27
N VAL A 228 -10.86 -2.88 10.70
CA VAL A 228 -11.41 -4.21 10.39
C VAL A 228 -12.77 -4.45 11.03
N ASP A 229 -13.08 -3.79 12.13
CA ASP A 229 -14.36 -3.86 12.84
C ASP A 229 -15.37 -2.78 12.36
N SER A 230 -14.96 -1.90 11.44
CA SER A 230 -15.81 -0.84 10.88
C SER A 230 -16.71 -1.32 9.72
N HIS A 231 -17.64 -0.46 9.29
CA HIS A 231 -18.49 -0.72 8.11
C HIS A 231 -17.76 -0.66 6.78
N MET A 232 -16.47 -0.30 6.78
CA MET A 232 -15.70 -0.19 5.54
C MET A 232 -15.68 -1.49 4.73
N PHE A 233 -15.78 -2.64 5.41
CA PHE A 233 -15.80 -3.96 4.79
C PHE A 233 -17.20 -4.51 4.49
N ASP A 234 -18.27 -3.76 4.74
CA ASP A 234 -19.64 -4.19 4.38
C ASP A 234 -19.99 -3.88 2.93
N THR A 235 -19.18 -3.08 2.24
CA THR A 235 -19.45 -2.73 0.85
C THR A 235 -18.91 -3.80 -0.07
N PRO A 236 -19.59 -4.08 -1.20
CA PRO A 236 -19.09 -4.99 -2.22
C PRO A 236 -17.67 -4.67 -2.67
N MET A 237 -17.26 -3.40 -2.58
CA MET A 237 -15.99 -2.91 -3.10
C MET A 237 -14.75 -3.15 -2.23
N LEU A 238 -14.94 -3.56 -0.97
CA LEU A 238 -13.84 -3.75 -0.02
C LEU A 238 -14.15 -4.83 1.01
N ARG A 239 -14.76 -5.94 0.61
CA ARG A 239 -15.26 -6.98 1.54
C ARG A 239 -14.22 -7.72 2.37
N THR A 240 -12.94 -7.61 2.01
CA THR A 240 -11.87 -8.37 2.66
C THR A 240 -10.55 -7.60 2.69
N VAL A 241 -9.72 -7.89 3.70
CA VAL A 241 -8.40 -7.25 3.88
C VAL A 241 -7.40 -7.63 2.79
N HIS A 242 -7.57 -8.77 2.12
CA HIS A 242 -6.71 -9.15 1.00
C HIS A 242 -7.17 -8.54 -0.34
N ASN A 243 -8.09 -7.58 -0.31
CA ASN A 243 -8.43 -6.78 -1.48
C ASN A 243 -7.23 -5.94 -1.93
N GLN A 244 -6.95 -5.91 -3.23
CA GLN A 244 -5.83 -5.18 -3.81
C GLN A 244 -5.79 -3.70 -3.39
N ARG A 245 -6.95 -3.05 -3.20
CA ARG A 245 -7.03 -1.66 -2.73
C ARG A 245 -6.64 -1.49 -1.27
N PHE A 246 -6.72 -2.55 -0.48
CA PHE A 246 -6.36 -2.57 0.93
C PHE A 246 -4.94 -3.08 1.20
N LEU A 247 -4.34 -3.88 0.30
CA LEU A 247 -3.03 -4.51 0.52
C LEU A 247 -1.90 -3.54 0.93
N GLY A 248 -1.96 -2.27 0.53
CA GLY A 248 -0.97 -1.29 0.91
C GLY A 248 -0.92 -0.99 2.42
N THR A 249 -1.93 -1.36 3.21
CA THR A 249 -1.86 -1.33 4.68
C THR A 249 -0.76 -2.24 5.25
N LEU A 250 -0.40 -3.32 4.56
CA LEU A 250 0.71 -4.20 4.97
C LEU A 250 2.06 -3.46 4.96
N CYS A 251 2.20 -2.41 4.14
CA CYS A 251 3.41 -1.59 4.13
C CYS A 251 3.61 -0.78 5.41
N ILE A 252 2.56 -0.50 6.18
CA ILE A 252 2.62 0.50 7.27
C ILE A 252 3.56 0.04 8.40
N VAL A 253 3.56 -1.24 8.76
CA VAL A 253 4.45 -1.74 9.83
C VAL A 253 5.91 -1.67 9.40
N SER A 254 6.22 -2.13 8.19
CA SER A 254 7.58 -2.08 7.65
C SER A 254 8.05 -0.63 7.38
N TYR A 255 7.14 0.24 6.93
CA TYR A 255 7.36 1.68 6.81
C TYR A 255 7.75 2.28 8.17
N LEU A 256 6.98 2.01 9.23
CA LEU A 256 7.28 2.52 10.56
C LEU A 256 8.63 1.98 11.06
N HIS A 257 8.94 0.71 10.79
CA HIS A 257 10.23 0.14 11.15
C HIS A 257 11.38 0.94 10.53
N LEU A 258 11.32 1.15 9.21
CA LEU A 258 12.32 1.88 8.44
C LEU A 258 12.41 3.33 8.91
N LEU A 259 11.26 3.98 9.12
CA LEU A 259 11.18 5.34 9.64
C LEU A 259 11.84 5.47 11.02
N PHE A 260 11.52 4.58 11.97
CA PHE A 260 12.13 4.62 13.30
C PHE A 260 13.62 4.28 13.29
N SER A 261 14.07 3.38 12.41
CA SER A 261 15.50 3.11 12.22
C SER A 261 16.28 4.35 11.78
N ILE A 262 15.63 5.26 11.02
CA ILE A 262 16.20 6.56 10.62
C ILE A 262 16.07 7.60 11.73
N LEU A 263 14.89 7.73 12.34
CA LEU A 263 14.59 8.82 13.29
C LEU A 263 15.23 8.65 14.66
N ILE A 264 15.24 7.44 15.21
CA ILE A 264 15.82 7.16 16.53
C ILE A 264 17.33 7.00 16.43
N TYR A 265 17.80 6.62 15.24
CA TYR A 265 19.16 6.21 14.91
C TYR A 265 19.80 5.30 15.97
N ARG A 266 20.01 4.05 15.58
CA ARG A 266 20.76 3.09 16.37
C ARG A 266 22.00 2.68 15.61
N ARG A 267 23.12 2.53 16.33
CA ARG A 267 24.33 1.94 15.74
C ARG A 267 24.00 0.57 15.09
N PRO A 268 24.53 0.31 13.89
CA PRO A 268 24.26 -0.93 13.17
C PRO A 268 24.87 -2.10 13.94
N THR A 269 24.02 -3.00 14.42
CA THR A 269 24.43 -4.34 14.89
C THR A 269 24.02 -5.35 13.83
N PRO A 270 24.70 -6.50 13.69
CA PRO A 270 24.34 -7.51 12.69
C PRO A 270 22.86 -7.88 12.73
N LEU A 271 22.32 -8.10 13.93
CA LEU A 271 20.89 -8.38 14.13
C LEU A 271 20.00 -7.25 13.61
N ARG A 272 20.28 -5.98 13.94
CA ARG A 272 19.47 -4.84 13.49
C ARG A 272 19.52 -4.66 11.98
N VAL A 273 20.69 -4.84 11.38
CA VAL A 273 20.87 -4.75 9.92
C VAL A 273 20.04 -5.85 9.24
N VAL A 274 20.13 -7.10 9.71
CA VAL A 274 19.32 -8.21 9.18
C VAL A 274 17.82 -7.93 9.33
N LEU A 275 17.36 -7.53 10.51
CA LEU A 275 15.94 -7.22 10.73
C LEU A 275 15.44 -6.07 9.84
N THR A 276 16.26 -5.04 9.62
CA THR A 276 15.92 -3.91 8.74
C THR A 276 15.94 -4.30 7.26
N LEU A 277 16.87 -5.17 6.84
CA LEU A 277 16.90 -5.73 5.49
C LEU A 277 15.63 -6.57 5.21
N LEU A 278 15.24 -7.42 6.17
CA LEU A 278 14.01 -8.21 6.07
C LEU A 278 12.76 -7.32 6.02
N GLN A 279 12.72 -6.26 6.82
CA GLN A 279 11.62 -5.29 6.77
C GLN A 279 11.58 -4.50 5.47
N ALA A 280 12.73 -4.10 4.92
CA ALA A 280 12.80 -3.50 3.61
C ALA A 280 12.32 -4.46 2.52
N ALA A 281 12.68 -5.74 2.60
CA ALA A 281 12.20 -6.76 1.67
C ALA A 281 10.66 -6.90 1.72
N VAL A 282 10.07 -6.97 2.92
CA VAL A 282 8.59 -6.98 3.08
C VAL A 282 7.97 -5.71 2.51
N PHE A 283 8.53 -4.54 2.83
CA PHE A 283 8.04 -3.25 2.32
C PHE A 283 8.05 -3.19 0.78
N ILE A 284 9.14 -3.62 0.16
CA ILE A 284 9.30 -3.62 -1.30
C ILE A 284 8.39 -4.65 -1.96
N PHE A 285 8.29 -5.84 -1.36
CA PHE A 285 7.37 -6.88 -1.82
C PHE A 285 5.93 -6.33 -1.87
N VAL A 286 5.42 -5.81 -0.75
CA VAL A 286 4.05 -5.26 -0.69
C VAL A 286 3.88 -4.06 -1.61
N MET A 287 4.87 -3.18 -1.73
CA MET A 287 4.79 -2.07 -2.69
C MET A 287 4.79 -2.54 -4.13
N PHE A 288 5.39 -3.70 -4.42
CA PHE A 288 5.32 -4.32 -5.73
C PHE A 288 3.97 -4.98 -5.99
N THR A 289 3.30 -5.52 -4.96
CA THR A 289 1.90 -5.97 -5.07
C THR A 289 0.92 -4.82 -5.21
N ARG A 290 1.27 -3.64 -4.68
CA ARG A 290 0.44 -2.44 -4.71
C ARG A 290 1.27 -1.16 -4.81
N SER A 291 1.43 -0.64 -6.03
CA SER A 291 2.24 0.55 -6.30
C SER A 291 1.65 1.83 -5.72
N SER A 292 0.34 1.85 -5.40
CA SER A 292 -0.26 3.02 -4.74
C SER A 292 0.40 3.34 -3.40
N ALA A 293 1.01 2.36 -2.72
CA ALA A 293 1.74 2.57 -1.46
C ALA A 293 3.07 3.35 -1.64
N PHE A 294 3.47 3.70 -2.87
CA PHE A 294 4.70 4.47 -3.16
C PHE A 294 4.75 5.81 -2.42
N TRP A 295 3.61 6.41 -2.08
CA TRP A 295 3.54 7.67 -1.31
C TRP A 295 4.25 7.55 0.06
N LEU A 296 4.38 6.34 0.63
CA LEU A 296 5.12 6.11 1.86
C LEU A 296 6.61 6.45 1.73
N ILE A 297 7.24 6.21 0.58
CA ILE A 297 8.64 6.61 0.32
C ILE A 297 8.75 8.13 0.33
N LEU A 298 7.80 8.81 -0.33
CA LEU A 298 7.75 10.26 -0.35
C LEU A 298 7.55 10.82 1.07
N ALA A 299 6.73 10.17 1.88
CA ALA A 299 6.57 10.53 3.29
C ALA A 299 7.90 10.39 4.06
N ILE A 300 8.66 9.29 3.90
CA ILE A 300 9.99 9.15 4.51
C ILE A 300 10.90 10.32 4.07
N ALA A 301 10.96 10.60 2.77
CA ALA A 301 11.81 11.66 2.23
C ALA A 301 11.47 13.04 2.81
N ILE A 302 10.18 13.38 2.90
CA ILE A 302 9.71 14.65 3.48
C ILE A 302 10.04 14.71 4.97
N ILE A 303 9.81 13.62 5.73
CA ILE A 303 10.11 13.58 7.17
C ILE A 303 11.61 13.76 7.42
N ILE A 304 12.46 13.09 6.64
CA ILE A 304 13.91 13.27 6.69
C ILE A 304 14.27 14.74 6.40
N ALA A 305 13.73 15.33 5.33
CA ALA A 305 14.01 16.71 4.95
C ALA A 305 13.59 17.70 6.05
N LEU A 306 12.41 17.54 6.64
CA LEU A 306 11.93 18.35 7.76
C LEU A 306 12.83 18.19 8.99
N HIS A 307 13.22 16.96 9.33
CA HIS A 307 14.09 16.70 10.47
C HIS A 307 15.48 17.33 10.31
N VAL A 308 16.07 17.24 9.11
CA VAL A 308 17.32 17.93 8.77
C VAL A 308 17.16 19.44 8.90
N TYR A 309 16.07 20.01 8.36
CA TYR A 309 15.78 21.44 8.41
C TYR A 309 15.67 21.95 9.86
N TYR A 310 14.87 21.28 10.69
CA TYR A 310 14.70 21.66 12.10
C TYR A 310 15.99 21.53 12.92
N ARG A 311 16.84 20.55 12.61
CA ARG A 311 18.15 20.41 13.26
C ARG A 311 19.14 21.48 12.85
N ALA A 312 19.13 21.86 11.57
CA ALA A 312 20.00 22.91 11.05
C ALA A 312 19.71 24.29 11.68
N GLY A 313 18.51 24.49 12.23
CA GLY A 313 18.11 25.70 12.95
C GLY A 313 18.62 25.80 14.39
N ARG A 314 19.20 24.75 14.98
CA ARG A 314 19.73 24.80 16.34
C ARG A 314 21.15 25.38 16.36
N PRO A 315 21.47 26.29 17.30
CA PRO A 315 22.85 26.74 17.53
C PRO A 315 23.63 25.59 18.17
N ALA A 316 24.30 24.79 17.35
CA ALA A 316 25.25 23.77 17.79
C ALA A 316 26.43 23.75 16.81
N ASP A 317 27.62 23.55 17.36
CA ASP A 317 28.95 23.71 16.75
C ASP A 317 29.26 22.81 15.54
N GLU A 318 28.30 22.03 15.04
CA GLU A 318 28.48 21.17 13.88
C GLU A 318 27.93 21.80 12.57
N PRO A 319 28.70 21.76 11.47
CA PRO A 319 28.28 22.34 10.21
C PRO A 319 27.04 21.63 9.66
N ARG A 320 25.96 22.39 9.41
CA ARG A 320 24.64 21.96 8.87
C ARG A 320 24.71 20.88 7.78
N LYS A 321 25.69 20.99 6.88
CA LYS A 321 25.90 20.07 5.74
C LYS A 321 26.30 18.66 6.19
N ALA A 322 27.07 18.52 7.27
CA ALA A 322 27.52 17.23 7.78
C ALA A 322 26.36 16.41 8.35
N ASN A 323 25.43 17.05 9.08
CA ASN A 323 24.28 16.37 9.67
C ASN A 323 23.21 15.98 8.64
N ALA A 324 23.01 16.80 7.61
CA ALA A 324 22.18 16.44 6.45
C ALA A 324 22.76 15.21 5.72
N ALA A 325 24.05 15.24 5.40
CA ALA A 325 24.72 14.13 4.72
C ALA A 325 24.71 12.85 5.57
N ARG A 326 24.93 12.94 6.89
CA ARG A 326 24.89 11.79 7.81
C ARG A 326 23.51 11.13 7.85
N LEU A 327 22.42 11.91 7.87
CA LEU A 327 21.07 11.33 7.89
C LEU A 327 20.68 10.75 6.53
N ALA A 328 20.97 11.47 5.43
CA ALA A 328 20.70 11.02 4.07
C ALA A 328 21.49 9.77 3.68
N LEU A 329 22.71 9.64 4.22
CA LEU A 329 23.60 8.49 4.03
C LEU A 329 23.60 7.55 5.25
N SER A 330 22.54 7.61 6.06
CA SER A 330 22.37 6.66 7.14
C SER A 330 22.17 5.26 6.56
N TRP A 331 22.69 4.25 7.26
CA TRP A 331 22.60 2.87 6.78
C TRP A 331 21.16 2.39 6.50
N PRO A 332 20.09 2.81 7.23
CA PRO A 332 18.72 2.42 6.88
C PRO A 332 18.25 3.10 5.60
N ALA A 333 18.64 4.36 5.35
CA ALA A 333 18.32 5.05 4.10
C ALA A 333 18.98 4.35 2.90
N LEU A 334 20.23 3.91 3.05
CA LEU A 334 20.93 3.12 2.04
C LEU A 334 20.24 1.78 1.77
N VAL A 335 19.72 1.11 2.81
CA VAL A 335 18.92 -0.13 2.64
C VAL A 335 17.66 0.14 1.83
N ILE A 336 16.93 1.24 2.09
CA ILE A 336 15.75 1.61 1.31
C ILE A 336 16.12 1.85 -0.15
N VAL A 337 17.15 2.67 -0.41
CA VAL A 337 17.59 2.99 -1.78
C VAL A 337 18.04 1.73 -2.52
N ALA A 338 18.85 0.89 -1.89
CA ALA A 338 19.31 -0.37 -2.47
C ALA A 338 18.13 -1.31 -2.80
N GLY A 339 17.15 -1.38 -1.90
CA GLY A 339 15.96 -2.17 -2.12
C GLY A 339 15.08 -1.64 -3.26
N LEU A 340 14.89 -0.32 -3.36
CA LEU A 340 14.18 0.29 -4.50
C LEU A 340 14.89 0.03 -5.82
N ALA A 341 16.21 0.20 -5.86
CA ALA A 341 17.02 -0.12 -7.04
C ALA A 341 16.90 -1.60 -7.41
N GLY A 342 16.98 -2.50 -6.42
CA GLY A 342 16.77 -3.93 -6.61
C GLY A 342 15.39 -4.25 -7.19
N SER A 343 14.34 -3.57 -6.73
CA SER A 343 12.98 -3.73 -7.27
C SER A 343 12.87 -3.30 -8.74
N LEU A 344 13.55 -2.21 -9.13
CA LEU A 344 13.56 -1.74 -10.52
C LEU A 344 14.31 -2.71 -11.43
N ILE A 345 15.45 -3.23 -10.96
CA ILE A 345 16.22 -4.25 -11.67
C ILE A 345 15.38 -5.52 -11.84
N TYR A 346 14.73 -5.99 -10.77
CA TYR A 346 13.85 -7.15 -10.81
C TYR A 346 12.72 -6.98 -11.84
N LYS A 347 12.01 -5.85 -11.81
CA LYS A 347 10.95 -5.55 -12.80
C LYS A 347 11.49 -5.60 -14.23
N SER A 348 12.65 -4.99 -14.48
CA SER A 348 13.25 -4.96 -15.82
C SER A 348 13.70 -6.34 -16.31
N ALA A 349 14.06 -7.25 -15.39
CA ALA A 349 14.56 -8.57 -15.72
C ALA A 349 13.43 -9.60 -15.89
N VAL A 350 12.33 -9.47 -15.16
CA VAL A 350 11.28 -10.49 -15.12
C VAL A 350 10.07 -10.12 -15.99
N LEU A 351 9.72 -8.84 -16.16
CA LEU A 351 8.54 -8.47 -16.95
C LEU A 351 8.70 -8.85 -18.42
N HIS A 352 7.64 -9.43 -19.01
CA HIS A 352 7.59 -9.73 -20.44
C HIS A 352 7.75 -8.44 -21.29
N PRO A 353 8.42 -8.47 -22.45
CA PRO A 353 8.63 -7.28 -23.30
C PRO A 353 7.35 -6.53 -23.73
N ILE A 354 6.19 -7.16 -23.60
CA ILE A 354 4.89 -6.52 -23.88
C ILE A 354 4.64 -5.29 -22.98
N TYR A 355 5.20 -5.27 -21.77
CA TYR A 355 5.08 -4.13 -20.85
C TYR A 355 5.95 -2.93 -21.27
N SER A 356 6.99 -3.12 -22.08
CA SER A 356 7.87 -2.02 -22.52
C SER A 356 7.37 -1.31 -23.77
N ILE A 357 6.45 -1.90 -24.53
CA ILE A 357 5.93 -1.32 -25.78
C ILE A 357 4.65 -0.48 -25.57
N GLY A 358 4.27 -0.21 -24.31
CA GLY A 358 3.19 0.72 -23.96
C GLY A 358 1.76 0.19 -24.18
N ILE A 359 1.62 -1.08 -24.56
CA ILE A 359 0.31 -1.74 -24.68
C ILE A 359 -0.30 -1.95 -23.30
N PHE A 360 0.49 -2.52 -22.37
CA PHE A 360 0.09 -2.73 -20.99
C PHE A 360 0.93 -1.85 -20.07
N LEU A 361 0.31 -1.35 -18.99
CA LEU A 361 1.01 -0.59 -17.95
C LEU A 361 1.24 -1.49 -16.73
N PRO A 362 2.48 -1.66 -16.26
CA PRO A 362 2.79 -2.46 -15.06
C PRO A 362 2.55 -1.65 -13.77
N TYR A 363 1.56 -0.75 -13.79
CA TYR A 363 1.20 0.14 -12.69
C TYR A 363 -0.21 0.69 -12.90
N HIS A 364 -0.81 1.20 -11.81
CA HIS A 364 -2.12 1.82 -11.85
C HIS A 364 -2.15 3.15 -12.60
N MET A 365 -3.19 3.35 -13.42
CA MET A 365 -3.42 4.59 -14.16
C MET A 365 -3.69 5.78 -13.24
N ILE A 366 -2.80 6.78 -13.25
CA ILE A 366 -2.84 7.98 -12.41
C ILE A 366 -3.86 8.99 -12.95
N TRP A 367 -3.82 9.26 -14.26
CA TRP A 367 -4.63 10.26 -14.92
C TRP A 367 -6.05 9.77 -15.17
N HIS A 368 -6.22 8.49 -15.50
CA HIS A 368 -7.55 7.84 -15.50
C HIS A 368 -8.31 8.13 -14.20
N ASN A 369 -7.70 7.81 -13.06
CA ASN A 369 -8.32 7.99 -11.75
C ASN A 369 -8.51 9.46 -11.36
N ALA A 370 -7.59 10.37 -11.76
CA ALA A 370 -7.75 11.81 -11.56
C ALA A 370 -8.94 12.39 -12.36
N TYR A 371 -9.10 11.93 -13.60
CA TYR A 371 -10.19 12.32 -14.48
C TYR A 371 -11.54 11.85 -13.94
N MET A 372 -11.65 10.59 -13.51
CA MET A 372 -12.85 10.10 -12.82
C MET A 372 -13.25 11.01 -11.66
N GLY A 373 -12.27 11.44 -10.85
CA GLY A 373 -12.48 12.32 -9.72
C GLY A 373 -13.14 13.66 -10.04
N MET A 374 -13.10 14.13 -11.29
CA MET A 374 -13.79 15.34 -11.71
C MET A 374 -15.31 15.20 -11.69
N GLY A 375 -15.83 13.98 -11.85
CA GLY A 375 -17.26 13.68 -11.77
C GLY A 375 -17.88 13.89 -10.38
N LEU A 376 -17.06 14.12 -9.35
CA LEU A 376 -17.53 14.43 -7.99
C LEU A 376 -18.04 15.88 -7.84
N HIS A 377 -17.74 16.75 -8.80
CA HIS A 377 -18.28 18.11 -8.81
C HIS A 377 -19.74 18.10 -9.28
N PRO A 378 -20.67 18.79 -8.58
CA PRO A 378 -22.09 18.78 -8.94
C PRO A 378 -22.36 19.30 -10.35
N ASP A 379 -21.60 20.31 -10.81
CA ASP A 379 -21.73 20.85 -12.17
C ASP A 379 -21.11 19.98 -13.28
N TRP A 380 -20.60 18.77 -13.00
CA TRP A 380 -20.01 17.94 -14.06
C TRP A 380 -21.00 17.67 -15.20
N ALA A 381 -22.29 17.50 -14.90
CA ALA A 381 -23.31 17.29 -15.93
C ALA A 381 -23.48 18.48 -16.89
N THR A 382 -23.21 19.72 -16.45
CA THR A 382 -23.43 20.94 -17.24
C THR A 382 -22.14 21.49 -17.83
N ARG A 383 -21.09 21.57 -17.00
CA ARG A 383 -19.78 22.17 -17.26
C ARG A 383 -18.67 21.15 -17.49
N GLY A 384 -18.91 19.88 -17.17
CA GLY A 384 -17.96 18.82 -17.39
C GLY A 384 -17.74 18.52 -18.87
N ASP A 385 -16.90 17.53 -19.09
CA ASP A 385 -16.48 17.14 -20.42
C ASP A 385 -17.62 16.51 -21.24
N LYS A 386 -17.58 16.70 -22.56
CA LYS A 386 -18.67 16.32 -23.47
C LYS A 386 -18.16 15.53 -24.67
N ARG A 387 -18.93 14.50 -25.05
CA ARG A 387 -18.81 13.78 -26.33
C ARG A 387 -19.99 14.21 -27.20
N ASP A 388 -19.70 14.77 -28.37
CA ASP A 388 -20.70 15.26 -29.33
C ASP A 388 -21.76 16.19 -28.71
N GLY A 389 -21.29 17.11 -27.86
CA GLY A 389 -22.14 18.08 -27.17
C GLY A 389 -22.94 17.50 -25.99
N LYS A 390 -22.87 16.19 -25.73
CA LYS A 390 -23.55 15.53 -24.61
C LYS A 390 -22.57 15.22 -23.46
N PRO A 391 -23.01 15.29 -22.19
CA PRO A 391 -22.17 14.92 -21.07
C PRO A 391 -21.70 13.46 -21.19
N ILE A 392 -20.44 13.20 -20.83
CA ILE A 392 -19.93 11.84 -20.76
C ILE A 392 -20.69 11.07 -19.66
N PRO A 393 -21.26 9.88 -19.98
CA PRO A 393 -22.09 9.14 -19.03
C PRO A 393 -21.27 8.56 -17.88
N GLY A 394 -21.94 8.30 -16.76
CA GLY A 394 -21.34 7.68 -15.57
C GLY A 394 -20.27 8.56 -14.90
N PRO A 395 -20.58 9.81 -14.51
CA PRO A 395 -19.62 10.67 -13.83
C PRO A 395 -19.05 10.00 -12.59
N GLY A 396 -17.72 10.03 -12.41
CA GLY A 396 -17.08 9.38 -11.28
C GLY A 396 -16.87 7.87 -11.43
N SER A 397 -17.20 7.28 -12.58
CA SER A 397 -16.93 5.87 -12.88
C SER A 397 -15.77 5.69 -13.84
N ASP A 398 -15.11 4.53 -13.80
CA ASP A 398 -14.05 4.12 -14.73
C ASP A 398 -14.48 4.32 -16.19
N ASN A 399 -15.75 4.02 -16.49
CA ASN A 399 -16.32 4.14 -17.84
C ASN A 399 -16.25 5.57 -18.39
N SER A 400 -16.35 6.60 -17.54
CA SER A 400 -16.26 7.99 -17.99
C SER A 400 -14.87 8.33 -18.56
N ALA A 401 -13.81 7.83 -17.92
CA ALA A 401 -12.44 8.03 -18.41
C ALA A 401 -12.19 7.21 -19.68
N TRP A 402 -12.69 5.98 -19.77
CA TRP A 402 -12.62 5.19 -21.01
C TRP A 402 -13.29 5.91 -22.19
N ILE A 403 -14.54 6.35 -22.03
CA ILE A 403 -15.27 7.05 -23.09
C ILE A 403 -14.58 8.35 -23.50
N ALA A 404 -14.04 9.10 -22.55
CA ALA A 404 -13.30 10.33 -22.85
C ALA A 404 -12.03 10.08 -23.67
N ALA A 405 -11.29 9.01 -23.37
CA ALA A 405 -10.09 8.66 -24.11
C ALA A 405 -10.43 8.18 -25.52
N LEU A 406 -11.49 7.38 -25.65
CA LEU A 406 -12.00 6.86 -26.91
C LEU A 406 -12.42 7.98 -27.86
N ASP A 407 -13.16 8.95 -27.35
CA ASP A 407 -13.57 10.13 -28.11
C ASP A 407 -12.37 10.92 -28.66
N ASP A 408 -11.33 11.12 -27.83
CA ASP A 408 -10.08 11.77 -28.27
C ASP A 408 -9.30 10.91 -29.28
N ALA A 409 -9.28 9.58 -29.10
CA ALA A 409 -8.61 8.64 -29.98
C ALA A 409 -9.26 8.60 -31.37
N GLU A 410 -10.59 8.51 -31.42
CA GLU A 410 -11.40 8.53 -32.63
C GLU A 410 -11.15 9.83 -33.42
N LYS A 411 -11.25 10.98 -32.76
CA LYS A 411 -11.08 12.30 -33.40
C LYS A 411 -9.67 12.56 -33.94
N ARG A 412 -8.63 12.04 -33.29
CA ARG A 412 -7.23 12.34 -33.63
C ARG A 412 -6.56 11.30 -34.51
N TYR A 413 -6.93 10.04 -34.31
CA TYR A 413 -6.25 8.90 -34.92
C TYR A 413 -7.19 8.04 -35.76
N GLY A 414 -8.50 8.31 -35.76
CA GLY A 414 -9.48 7.48 -36.45
C GLY A 414 -9.64 6.09 -35.83
N LEU A 415 -9.26 5.91 -34.55
CA LEU A 415 -9.37 4.64 -33.84
C LEU A 415 -10.80 4.50 -33.29
N ALA A 416 -11.58 3.56 -33.81
CA ALA A 416 -12.94 3.33 -33.35
C ALA A 416 -12.99 2.56 -32.01
N GLU A 417 -14.17 2.48 -31.39
CA GLU A 417 -14.42 1.71 -30.16
C GLU A 417 -14.06 0.22 -30.32
N ILE A 418 -14.26 -0.34 -31.52
CA ILE A 418 -13.86 -1.71 -31.88
C ILE A 418 -12.33 -1.87 -31.85
N ASP A 419 -11.58 -0.80 -32.13
CA ASP A 419 -10.12 -0.78 -32.17
C ASP A 419 -9.47 -0.51 -30.81
N THR A 420 -10.27 -0.42 -29.76
CA THR A 420 -9.82 0.07 -28.45
C THR A 420 -10.47 -0.67 -27.28
N VAL A 421 -11.75 -1.06 -27.36
CA VAL A 421 -12.54 -1.60 -26.23
C VAL A 421 -12.93 -3.06 -26.42
N ASN A 422 -12.37 -3.77 -27.40
CA ASN A 422 -12.84 -5.14 -27.64
C ASN A 422 -12.33 -6.10 -26.56
N GLY A 423 -13.15 -6.23 -25.51
CA GLY A 423 -13.02 -7.09 -24.34
C GLY A 423 -13.06 -8.58 -24.62
N ARG A 424 -12.43 -9.02 -25.71
CA ARG A 424 -12.00 -10.40 -25.87
C ARG A 424 -10.68 -10.54 -25.14
N VAL A 425 -10.72 -11.34 -24.09
CA VAL A 425 -9.55 -11.73 -23.30
C VAL A 425 -8.51 -12.24 -24.29
N GLY A 426 -7.41 -11.49 -24.36
CA GLY A 426 -6.17 -11.63 -25.13
C GLY A 426 -6.26 -11.58 -26.66
N GLY A 427 -5.37 -10.76 -27.22
CA GLY A 427 -5.03 -10.78 -28.64
C GLY A 427 -5.09 -9.51 -29.47
N LEU A 428 -5.30 -8.35 -28.85
CA LEU A 428 -5.36 -6.98 -29.42
C LEU A 428 -6.61 -6.68 -30.29
N PRO A 429 -7.31 -5.56 -30.07
CA PRO A 429 -6.83 -4.33 -29.43
C PRO A 429 -7.45 -4.11 -28.04
N GLY A 430 -6.66 -4.40 -27.00
CA GLY A 430 -6.86 -3.71 -25.73
C GLY A 430 -6.47 -2.25 -25.93
N VAL A 431 -7.12 -1.34 -25.20
CA VAL A 431 -6.74 0.06 -25.23
C VAL A 431 -5.23 0.12 -25.03
N LEU A 432 -4.50 0.77 -25.95
CA LEU A 432 -3.08 1.08 -25.76
C LEU A 432 -2.99 1.85 -24.44
N MET A 433 -2.70 1.18 -23.33
CA MET A 433 -2.92 1.75 -21.98
C MET A 433 -2.08 3.01 -21.78
N ALA A 434 -0.88 3.04 -22.37
CA ALA A 434 -0.06 4.24 -22.40
C ALA A 434 -0.68 5.37 -23.25
N LEU A 435 -1.32 5.05 -24.38
CA LEU A 435 -2.04 6.03 -25.20
C LEU A 435 -3.28 6.55 -24.46
N HIS A 436 -4.07 5.68 -23.83
CA HIS A 436 -5.21 6.05 -22.99
C HIS A 436 -4.80 7.05 -21.92
N GLU A 437 -3.78 6.70 -21.15
CA GLU A 437 -3.29 7.51 -20.06
C GLU A 437 -2.78 8.87 -20.56
N LYS A 438 -2.11 8.88 -21.73
CA LYS A 438 -1.69 10.12 -22.40
C LYS A 438 -2.90 10.98 -22.83
N LEU A 439 -3.89 10.39 -23.49
CA LEU A 439 -5.08 11.10 -23.97
C LEU A 439 -5.86 11.69 -22.79
N ILE A 440 -6.08 10.90 -21.73
CA ILE A 440 -6.76 11.37 -20.53
C ILE A 440 -5.97 12.45 -19.80
N LYS A 441 -4.65 12.32 -19.69
CA LYS A 441 -3.80 13.37 -19.13
C LYS A 441 -4.00 14.68 -19.88
N GLU A 442 -3.91 14.66 -21.19
CA GLU A 442 -4.06 15.86 -22.00
C GLU A 442 -5.47 16.45 -21.86
N ARG A 443 -6.51 15.61 -21.84
CA ARG A 443 -7.90 16.04 -21.70
C ARG A 443 -8.17 16.64 -20.31
N PHE A 444 -7.68 16.01 -19.24
CA PHE A 444 -7.71 16.53 -17.88
C PHE A 444 -7.02 17.89 -17.78
N LEU A 445 -5.79 18.01 -18.30
CA LEU A 445 -5.03 19.27 -18.23
C LEU A 445 -5.70 20.38 -19.04
N ARG A 446 -6.21 20.08 -20.25
CA ARG A 446 -6.99 21.05 -21.03
C ARG A 446 -8.23 21.50 -20.25
N PHE A 447 -8.98 20.57 -19.67
CA PHE A 447 -10.16 20.91 -18.88
C PHE A 447 -9.79 21.81 -17.68
N ALA A 448 -8.73 21.45 -16.95
CA ALA A 448 -8.29 22.17 -15.77
C ALA A 448 -7.88 23.61 -16.07
N VAL A 449 -7.15 23.82 -17.18
CA VAL A 449 -6.72 25.16 -17.63
C VAL A 449 -7.91 26.03 -18.05
N HIS A 450 -8.92 25.46 -18.70
CA HIS A 450 -10.10 26.21 -19.15
C HIS A 450 -11.16 26.39 -18.05
N ASN A 451 -11.10 25.62 -16.96
CA ASN A 451 -12.07 25.65 -15.87
C ASN A 451 -11.41 25.79 -14.48
N PRO A 452 -10.54 26.80 -14.24
CA PRO A 452 -9.76 26.88 -13.00
C PRO A 452 -10.64 27.00 -11.75
N ARG A 453 -11.77 27.70 -11.85
CA ARG A 453 -12.75 27.81 -10.75
C ARG A 453 -13.37 26.45 -10.40
N PHE A 454 -13.75 25.66 -11.40
CA PHE A 454 -14.27 24.30 -11.18
C PHE A 454 -13.24 23.44 -10.45
N MET A 455 -11.98 23.50 -10.89
CA MET A 455 -10.90 22.72 -10.26
C MET A 455 -10.66 23.16 -8.81
N LEU A 456 -10.68 24.46 -8.54
CA LEU A 456 -10.55 24.99 -7.18
C LEU A 456 -11.70 24.51 -6.29
N GLU A 457 -12.95 24.67 -6.74
CA GLU A 457 -14.14 24.19 -6.03
C GLU A 457 -14.08 22.67 -5.79
N LEU A 458 -13.67 21.89 -6.80
CA LEU A 458 -13.52 20.44 -6.70
C LEU A 458 -12.52 20.05 -5.59
N TYR A 459 -11.29 20.58 -5.64
CA TYR A 459 -10.22 20.14 -4.76
C TYR A 459 -10.25 20.76 -3.35
N VAL A 460 -10.75 22.00 -3.21
CA VAL A 460 -10.79 22.71 -1.91
C VAL A 460 -12.09 22.48 -1.15
N TRP A 461 -13.19 22.19 -1.85
CA TRP A 461 -14.50 22.05 -1.21
C TRP A 461 -15.10 20.67 -1.39
N HIS A 462 -15.31 20.22 -2.64
CA HIS A 462 -16.08 19.01 -2.89
C HIS A 462 -15.33 17.75 -2.41
N LYS A 463 -14.06 17.55 -2.80
CA LYS A 463 -13.30 16.36 -2.35
C LYS A 463 -13.14 16.27 -0.83
N PRO A 464 -12.77 17.34 -0.09
CA PRO A 464 -12.79 17.34 1.38
C PRO A 464 -14.15 16.97 1.98
N LYS A 465 -15.23 17.53 1.44
CA LYS A 465 -16.59 17.23 1.90
C LYS A 465 -16.93 15.74 1.71
N TRP A 466 -16.59 15.18 0.55
CA TRP A 466 -16.76 13.75 0.28
C TRP A 466 -15.92 12.90 1.24
N LEU A 467 -14.64 13.23 1.42
CA LEU A 467 -13.77 12.54 2.36
C LEU A 467 -14.35 12.52 3.78
N PHE A 468 -14.79 13.66 4.30
CA PHE A 468 -15.41 13.74 5.63
C PHE A 468 -16.69 12.89 5.72
N ARG A 469 -17.49 12.87 4.65
CA ARG A 469 -18.67 12.02 4.58
C ARG A 469 -18.32 10.53 4.61
N GLU A 470 -17.29 10.10 3.90
CA GLU A 470 -16.83 8.70 3.94
C GLU A 470 -16.26 8.34 5.32
N PHE A 471 -15.54 9.25 5.99
CA PHE A 471 -15.12 9.05 7.39
C PHE A 471 -16.32 8.90 8.33
N ALA A 472 -17.30 9.80 8.24
CA ALA A 472 -18.51 9.74 9.05
C ALA A 472 -19.32 8.47 8.77
N TRP A 473 -19.37 8.01 7.52
CA TRP A 473 -20.04 6.77 7.14
C TRP A 473 -19.33 5.54 7.74
N ALA A 474 -18.00 5.43 7.61
CA ALA A 474 -17.27 4.27 8.07
C ALA A 474 -17.33 4.06 9.58
N TYR A 475 -17.34 5.15 10.36
CA TYR A 475 -17.40 5.12 11.82
C TYR A 475 -18.82 5.35 12.40
N GLY A 476 -19.80 5.75 11.58
CA GLY A 476 -21.11 6.21 12.05
C GLY A 476 -22.00 5.13 12.64
N LYS A 477 -21.72 3.85 12.38
CA LYS A 477 -22.52 2.70 12.87
C LYS A 477 -21.68 1.64 13.59
N TYR A 478 -20.46 2.00 13.99
CA TYR A 478 -19.47 1.08 14.56
C TYR A 478 -20.06 0.10 15.60
N ASP A 479 -19.80 -1.21 15.46
CA ASP A 479 -20.41 -2.27 16.29
C ASP A 479 -19.89 -2.30 17.74
N TRP A 480 -18.82 -1.56 18.04
CA TRP A 480 -18.20 -1.45 19.36
C TRP A 480 -17.98 -2.80 20.06
N ARG A 481 -17.42 -3.77 19.33
CA ARG A 481 -17.11 -5.09 19.90
C ARG A 481 -16.26 -4.95 21.15
N LEU A 482 -16.53 -5.80 22.15
CA LEU A 482 -15.84 -5.76 23.44
C LEU A 482 -14.31 -5.85 23.28
N SER A 483 -13.81 -6.68 22.37
CA SER A 483 -12.38 -6.79 22.08
C SER A 483 -11.76 -5.46 21.61
N SER A 484 -12.43 -4.75 20.69
CA SER A 484 -12.04 -3.43 20.19
C SER A 484 -12.02 -2.39 21.32
N LEU A 485 -13.06 -2.36 22.16
CA LEU A 485 -13.16 -1.48 23.32
C LEU A 485 -12.05 -1.75 24.36
N LEU A 486 -11.78 -3.01 24.67
CA LEU A 486 -10.73 -3.41 25.62
C LEU A 486 -9.35 -3.04 25.10
N CYS A 487 -9.07 -3.28 23.81
CA CYS A 487 -7.80 -2.88 23.20
C CYS A 487 -7.63 -1.36 23.19
N LEU A 488 -8.70 -0.60 22.89
CA LEU A 488 -8.67 0.86 22.95
C LEU A 488 -8.41 1.37 24.36
N ALA A 489 -9.18 0.90 25.35
CA ALA A 489 -9.01 1.30 26.74
C ALA A 489 -7.61 0.95 27.26
N GLY A 490 -7.14 -0.28 26.96
CA GLY A 490 -5.80 -0.73 27.29
C GLY A 490 -4.70 0.13 26.65
N PHE A 491 -4.86 0.49 25.37
CA PHE A 491 -3.95 1.40 24.70
C PHE A 491 -3.91 2.78 25.35
N LEU A 492 -5.08 3.40 25.55
CA LEU A 492 -5.19 4.74 26.10
C LEU A 492 -4.55 4.80 27.50
N ALA A 493 -4.86 3.82 28.36
CA ALA A 493 -4.26 3.73 29.69
C ALA A 493 -2.73 3.56 29.63
N LEU A 494 -2.25 2.56 28.87
CA LEU A 494 -0.83 2.25 28.77
C LEU A 494 -0.01 3.42 28.22
N ALA A 495 -0.44 4.00 27.09
CA ALA A 495 0.26 5.10 26.43
C ALA A 495 0.24 6.37 27.28
N THR A 496 -0.88 6.71 27.93
CA THR A 496 -0.95 7.85 28.85
C THR A 496 -0.02 7.69 30.05
N ILE A 497 0.08 6.49 30.63
CA ILE A 497 1.05 6.22 31.71
C ILE A 497 2.49 6.33 31.18
N ALA A 498 2.75 5.80 29.99
CA ALA A 498 4.06 5.83 29.38
C ALA A 498 4.56 7.26 29.11
N TRP A 499 3.71 8.14 28.58
CA TRP A 499 4.04 9.55 28.36
C TRP A 499 4.47 10.29 29.62
N ARG A 500 3.95 9.87 30.78
CA ARG A 500 4.30 10.44 32.09
C ARG A 500 5.57 9.86 32.67
N ARG A 501 5.75 8.55 32.54
CA ARG A 501 6.81 7.81 33.25
C ARG A 501 8.14 7.79 32.50
N LEU A 502 8.12 7.82 31.17
CA LEU A 502 9.32 7.62 30.34
C LEU A 502 10.21 8.86 30.16
N ASP A 503 9.85 10.00 30.76
CA ASP A 503 10.53 11.29 30.62
C ASP A 503 10.99 11.58 29.17
N ILE A 504 10.12 11.28 28.20
CA ILE A 504 10.48 11.37 26.78
C ILE A 504 10.79 12.84 26.48
N PRO A 505 11.98 13.18 25.96
CA PRO A 505 12.34 14.56 25.69
C PRO A 505 11.32 15.23 24.77
N PRO A 506 10.91 16.50 25.02
CA PRO A 506 9.89 17.18 24.23
C PRO A 506 10.18 17.15 22.73
N HIS A 507 11.45 17.31 22.33
CA HIS A 507 11.85 17.29 20.93
C HIS A 507 11.61 15.93 20.25
N VAL A 508 11.77 14.81 20.95
CA VAL A 508 11.45 13.48 20.41
C VAL A 508 9.95 13.35 20.19
N ARG A 509 9.13 13.84 21.14
CA ARG A 509 7.66 13.83 21.01
C ARG A 509 7.21 14.61 19.78
N TRP A 510 7.84 15.75 19.53
CA TRP A 510 7.59 16.59 18.37
C TRP A 510 8.00 15.89 17.07
N VAL A 511 9.17 15.25 17.02
CA VAL A 511 9.65 14.52 15.83
C VAL A 511 8.72 13.36 15.50
N VAL A 512 8.32 12.56 16.48
CA VAL A 512 7.39 11.44 16.25
C VAL A 512 6.00 11.95 15.87
N GLY A 513 5.48 12.95 16.58
CA GLY A 513 4.19 13.56 16.28
C GLY A 513 4.14 14.19 14.89
N SER A 514 5.19 14.91 14.48
CA SER A 514 5.27 15.49 13.14
C SER A 514 5.43 14.43 12.07
N ALA A 515 6.23 13.39 12.31
CA ALA A 515 6.39 12.27 11.38
C ALA A 515 5.05 11.56 11.13
N LEU A 516 4.31 11.22 12.20
CA LEU A 516 2.97 10.61 12.09
C LEU A 516 1.98 11.54 11.37
N THR A 517 2.01 12.84 11.67
CA THR A 517 1.13 13.83 11.02
C THR A 517 1.44 13.96 9.53
N VAL A 518 2.72 14.08 9.16
CA VAL A 518 3.15 14.11 7.75
C VAL A 518 2.74 12.83 7.04
N THR A 519 2.88 11.67 7.69
CA THR A 519 2.44 10.39 7.12
C THR A 519 0.94 10.39 6.84
N ALA A 520 0.12 10.81 7.81
CA ALA A 520 -1.33 10.87 7.65
C ALA A 520 -1.76 11.89 6.58
N VAL A 521 -1.10 13.06 6.52
CA VAL A 521 -1.34 14.04 5.46
C VAL A 521 -0.93 13.48 4.09
N MET A 522 0.20 12.79 3.98
CA MET A 522 0.63 12.18 2.73
C MET A 522 -0.29 11.04 2.28
N SER A 523 -0.91 10.31 3.21
CA SER A 523 -1.93 9.31 2.89
C SER A 523 -3.19 9.91 2.22
N LEU A 524 -3.38 11.23 2.33
CA LEU A 524 -4.45 11.94 1.63
C LEU A 524 -4.08 12.29 0.19
N ALA A 525 -2.80 12.31 -0.17
CA ALA A 525 -2.34 12.82 -1.47
C ALA A 525 -2.98 12.03 -2.64
N ALA A 526 -2.99 10.70 -2.56
CA ALA A 526 -3.58 9.88 -3.62
C ALA A 526 -5.12 10.01 -3.69
N PRO A 527 -5.91 9.82 -2.60
CA PRO A 527 -7.36 9.99 -2.65
C PRO A 527 -7.82 11.42 -3.03
N PHE A 528 -7.07 12.45 -2.62
CA PHE A 528 -7.34 13.82 -3.05
C PHE A 528 -7.03 14.03 -4.53
N TRP A 529 -5.94 13.46 -5.03
CA TRP A 529 -5.61 13.53 -6.45
C TRP A 529 -6.68 12.85 -7.29
N THR A 530 -7.10 11.65 -6.90
CA THR A 530 -8.06 10.81 -7.60
C THR A 530 -9.49 11.05 -7.10
N TYR A 531 -10.04 10.16 -6.27
CA TYR A 531 -11.37 10.25 -5.69
C TYR A 531 -11.35 9.72 -4.25
N PRO A 532 -11.90 10.45 -3.27
CA PRO A 532 -11.96 10.02 -1.88
C PRO A 532 -13.21 9.16 -1.63
N LEU A 533 -13.25 7.95 -2.19
CA LEU A 533 -14.32 6.97 -1.93
C LEU A 533 -13.81 5.88 -0.98
N HIS A 534 -14.68 5.34 -0.11
CA HIS A 534 -14.30 4.34 0.89
C HIS A 534 -13.40 3.18 0.41
N PRO A 535 -13.48 2.62 -0.83
CA PRO A 535 -12.63 1.50 -1.22
C PRO A 535 -11.14 1.84 -1.30
N VAL A 536 -10.78 3.12 -1.43
CA VAL A 536 -9.39 3.59 -1.54
C VAL A 536 -8.91 4.32 -0.28
N LEU A 537 -9.73 4.38 0.77
CA LEU A 537 -9.45 5.14 2.00
C LEU A 537 -8.92 4.27 3.15
N GLY A 538 -8.69 2.97 2.94
CA GLY A 538 -8.24 2.07 4.01
C GLY A 538 -6.96 2.51 4.70
N GLU A 539 -5.91 2.83 3.92
CA GLU A 539 -4.63 3.35 4.46
C GLU A 539 -4.83 4.67 5.21
N THR A 540 -5.62 5.58 4.61
CA THR A 540 -5.94 6.88 5.17
C THR A 540 -6.65 6.74 6.52
N PHE A 541 -7.67 5.90 6.61
CA PHE A 541 -8.44 5.71 7.83
C PHE A 541 -7.60 5.11 8.94
N LEU A 542 -6.79 4.10 8.62
CA LEU A 542 -5.84 3.50 9.56
C LEU A 542 -4.91 4.56 10.15
N LEU A 543 -4.28 5.38 9.30
CA LEU A 543 -3.28 6.35 9.74
C LEU A 543 -3.89 7.52 10.51
N TRP A 544 -5.02 8.07 10.07
CA TRP A 544 -5.68 9.16 10.80
C TRP A 544 -6.22 8.70 12.16
N THR A 545 -6.73 7.47 12.26
CA THR A 545 -7.11 6.88 13.55
C THR A 545 -5.88 6.69 14.45
N ALA A 546 -4.77 6.21 13.92
CA ALA A 546 -3.52 6.08 14.69
C ALA A 546 -2.98 7.45 15.17
N VAL A 547 -3.05 8.49 14.32
CA VAL A 547 -2.69 9.87 14.69
C VAL A 547 -3.59 10.40 15.79
N LEU A 548 -4.90 10.21 15.69
CA LEU A 548 -5.86 10.61 16.72
C LEU A 548 -5.55 9.92 18.05
N LEU A 549 -5.33 8.60 18.04
CA LEU A 549 -4.95 7.83 19.21
C LEU A 549 -3.64 8.35 19.85
N TYR A 550 -2.63 8.66 19.04
CA TYR A 550 -1.37 9.25 19.52
C TYR A 550 -1.61 10.59 20.23
N PHE A 551 -2.31 11.54 19.59
CA PHE A 551 -2.53 12.87 20.18
C PHE A 551 -3.49 12.85 21.37
N THR A 552 -4.49 11.97 21.38
CA THR A 552 -5.37 11.77 22.55
C THR A 552 -4.57 11.30 23.76
N THR A 553 -3.68 10.31 23.60
CA THR A 553 -2.87 9.84 24.74
C THR A 553 -1.92 10.91 25.26
N LEU A 554 -1.38 11.75 24.38
CA LEU A 554 -0.57 12.91 24.74
C LEU A 554 -1.39 13.95 25.52
N LEU A 555 -2.61 14.26 25.07
CA LEU A 555 -3.51 15.20 25.75
C LEU A 555 -3.91 14.67 27.14
N LEU A 556 -4.36 13.42 27.22
CA LEU A 556 -4.70 12.75 28.49
C LEU A 556 -3.51 12.75 29.45
N SER A 557 -2.29 12.57 28.95
CA SER A 557 -1.08 12.63 29.77
C SER A 557 -0.83 14.01 30.38
N ARG A 558 -1.34 15.10 29.80
CA ARG A 558 -1.24 16.46 30.33
C ARG A 558 -2.36 16.78 31.32
N LEU A 559 -3.57 16.25 31.10
CA LEU A 559 -4.74 16.52 31.93
C LEU A 559 -4.74 15.80 33.28
N TRP A 560 -4.07 14.66 33.38
CA TRP A 560 -4.01 13.92 34.64
C TRP A 560 -3.25 14.76 35.70
N PRO A 561 -3.75 14.93 36.94
CA PRO A 561 -3.04 15.76 37.92
C PRO A 561 -1.62 15.25 38.19
N ALA A 562 -0.65 16.13 38.41
CA ALA A 562 0.69 15.70 38.82
C ALA A 562 0.61 15.12 40.24
N THR A 563 0.32 13.82 40.38
CA THR A 563 0.62 13.10 41.61
C THR A 563 2.12 13.17 41.78
N ARG A 564 2.58 13.82 42.87
CA ARG A 564 4.00 14.09 43.17
C ARG A 564 4.89 12.91 42.76
N PRO A 565 6.06 13.15 42.12
CA PRO A 565 6.96 12.07 41.71
C PRO A 565 7.28 11.17 42.91
N ALA A 566 6.86 9.91 42.82
CA ALA A 566 7.02 8.91 43.89
C ALA A 566 8.47 8.41 44.06
N VAL A 567 9.40 8.92 43.25
CA VAL A 567 10.81 8.57 43.34
C VAL A 567 11.54 9.80 43.84
N GLY A 568 11.83 9.80 45.14
CA GLY A 568 12.67 10.81 45.76
C GLY A 568 13.94 10.97 44.94
N GLN A 569 14.21 12.21 44.51
CA GLN A 569 15.55 12.61 44.15
C GLN A 569 16.42 12.31 45.36
N ARG A 570 17.14 11.18 45.35
CA ARG A 570 18.29 11.00 46.23
C ARG A 570 19.30 12.03 45.73
N ALA A 571 19.44 13.10 46.51
CA ALA A 571 20.46 14.12 46.35
C ALA A 571 21.86 13.50 46.43
#